data_AF-A0A937FBZ2-F1
#
_entry.id   AF-A0A937FBZ2-F1
#
_cell.length_a   1.000
_cell.length_b   1.000
_cell.length_c   1.000
_cell.angle_alpha   90.00
_cell.angle_beta   90.00
_cell.angle_gamma   90.00
#
_symmetry.space_group_name_H-M   'P 1'
#
loop_
_entity.id
_entity.type
_entity.pdbx_description
1 polymer ?
#
loop_
_entity_poly.entity_id
_entity_poly.type
_entity_poly.pdbx_seq_one_letter_code
_entity_poly.pdbx_strand_id
1 'polypeptide(L)'
;MIISIIVTILLVFYGGILIMSPMMIASQGFSDSLSSIITALVFLGYPVIIFLLMTIFNLPFYGMASFKWLIGFSVLFLVTILIYRIPQLIINIKRGIPNTGYYIGEEAVYLNGSAIEKADPNSFDPMKDVAYYSKDAHHVFYHKNIIPDSDPSTFMKVPSENEDGHGNYWKDKNQVYLDGHILKGADPKTMVVLNSLYAKDAKQMYYNGKILPDANPETFYFLSDGIGLDRENAYVYGKKSTTKTDIKTLEVVDTDQSTSFLRDKNSIYFIIFHHGDPLLKVEGADPKTFEYMERGYSKDAHHVFYHDSNSRQVKVLQEADPATFTVGYDNSTQTEARDKNHSYMNGETVAPNQ
;
A
#
# COMPACT_ATOMS: atom_id res chain seq x y z
N MET A 1 19.33 -2.64 -47.83
CA MET A 1 19.28 -3.93 -47.09
C MET A 1 20.30 -3.97 -45.96
N ILE A 2 21.61 -3.82 -46.22
CA ILE A 2 22.67 -3.89 -45.19
C ILE A 2 22.48 -2.83 -44.07
N ILE A 3 22.22 -1.57 -44.43
CA ILE A 3 21.99 -0.49 -43.45
C ILE A 3 20.81 -0.79 -42.51
N SER A 4 19.72 -1.36 -43.04
CA SER A 4 18.56 -1.72 -42.22
C SER A 4 18.91 -2.83 -41.22
N ILE A 5 19.72 -3.82 -41.61
CA ILE A 5 20.18 -4.87 -40.69
C ILE A 5 21.03 -4.28 -39.55
N ILE A 6 21.96 -3.38 -39.87
CA ILE A 6 22.81 -2.71 -38.87
C ILE A 6 21.96 -1.91 -37.88
N VAL A 7 21.02 -1.11 -38.39
CA VAL A 7 20.12 -0.31 -37.54
C VAL A 7 19.25 -1.21 -36.67
N THR A 8 18.75 -2.33 -37.18
CA THR A 8 18.01 -3.31 -36.39
C THR A 8 18.84 -3.85 -35.23
N ILE A 9 20.09 -4.26 -35.48
CA ILE A 9 20.99 -4.74 -34.42
C ILE A 9 21.20 -3.67 -33.34
N LEU A 10 21.38 -2.40 -33.74
CA LEU A 10 21.53 -1.29 -32.80
C LEU A 10 20.25 -1.05 -31.97
N LEU A 11 19.06 -1.29 -32.54
CA LEU A 11 17.78 -1.07 -31.87
C LEU A 11 17.36 -2.24 -30.96
N VAL A 12 17.95 -3.43 -31.09
CA VAL A 12 17.64 -4.60 -30.23
C VAL A 12 17.75 -4.25 -28.74
N PHE A 13 18.73 -3.43 -28.36
CA PHE A 13 18.95 -3.03 -26.97
C PHE A 13 17.99 -1.96 -26.47
N TYR A 14 17.27 -1.26 -27.36
CA TYR A 14 16.44 -0.12 -26.99
C TYR A 14 15.27 -0.52 -26.09
N GLY A 15 14.63 -1.67 -26.36
CA GLY A 15 13.55 -2.19 -25.53
C GLY A 15 14.01 -2.43 -24.09
N GLY A 16 15.20 -3.03 -23.91
CA GLY A 16 15.81 -3.22 -22.59
C GLY A 16 16.11 -1.90 -21.88
N ILE A 17 16.65 -0.91 -22.60
CA ILE A 17 16.92 0.42 -22.05
C ILE A 17 15.64 1.10 -21.55
N LEU A 18 14.54 1.03 -22.32
CA LEU A 18 13.25 1.60 -21.89
C LEU A 18 12.72 0.92 -20.63
N ILE A 19 12.81 -0.41 -20.54
CA ILE A 19 12.37 -1.19 -19.38
C ILE A 19 13.23 -0.89 -18.14
N MET A 20 14.54 -0.71 -18.31
CA MET A 20 15.46 -0.38 -17.22
C MET A 20 15.49 1.11 -16.86
N SER A 21 14.92 1.98 -17.71
CA SER A 21 14.94 3.43 -17.51
C SER A 21 14.35 3.90 -16.18
N PRO A 22 13.25 3.31 -15.63
CA PRO A 22 12.73 3.72 -14.33
C PRO A 22 13.74 3.44 -13.21
N MET A 23 14.43 2.30 -13.23
CA MET A 23 15.44 1.95 -12.21
C MET A 23 16.66 2.86 -12.27
N MET A 24 17.13 3.17 -13.48
CA MET A 24 18.24 4.10 -13.68
C MET A 24 17.90 5.49 -13.12
N ILE A 25 16.70 5.99 -13.38
CA ILE A 25 16.27 7.33 -12.95
C ILE A 25 15.95 7.37 -11.45
N ALA A 26 15.44 6.27 -10.88
CA ALA A 26 15.20 6.13 -9.46
C ALA A 26 16.47 5.88 -8.63
N SER A 27 17.62 5.67 -9.27
CA SER A 27 18.88 5.42 -8.56
C SER A 27 19.31 6.63 -7.72
N GLN A 28 19.91 6.35 -6.56
CA GLN A 28 20.33 7.37 -5.61
C GLN A 28 21.33 8.34 -6.27
N GLY A 29 21.07 9.64 -6.13
CA GLY A 29 21.93 10.70 -6.68
C GLY A 29 21.76 10.97 -8.18
N PHE A 30 20.91 10.22 -8.90
CA PHE A 30 20.65 10.48 -10.32
C PHE A 30 20.14 11.91 -10.55
N SER A 31 19.12 12.31 -9.78
CA SER A 31 18.42 13.59 -9.92
C SER A 31 19.31 14.81 -9.69
N ASP A 32 20.42 14.65 -8.96
CA ASP A 32 21.35 15.72 -8.62
C ASP A 32 22.64 15.69 -9.47
N SER A 33 22.80 14.69 -10.34
CA SER A 33 23.99 14.50 -11.17
C SER A 33 23.73 14.88 -12.62
N LEU A 34 24.31 16.00 -13.06
CA LEU A 34 24.23 16.43 -14.47
C LEU A 34 24.81 15.36 -15.41
N SER A 35 25.92 14.72 -15.01
CA SER A 35 26.53 13.65 -15.80
C SER A 35 25.57 12.47 -15.97
N SER A 36 24.92 12.02 -14.89
CA SER A 36 23.98 10.89 -14.94
C SER A 36 22.78 11.21 -15.83
N ILE A 37 22.24 12.43 -15.72
CA ILE A 37 21.13 12.90 -16.55
C ILE A 37 21.54 12.94 -18.04
N ILE A 38 22.72 13.48 -18.36
CA ILE A 38 23.22 13.53 -19.75
C ILE A 38 23.39 12.11 -20.29
N THR A 39 23.98 11.20 -19.52
CA THR A 39 24.13 9.80 -19.91
C THR A 39 22.78 9.15 -20.21
N ALA A 40 21.76 9.37 -19.37
CA ALA A 40 20.41 8.88 -19.61
C ALA A 40 19.79 9.45 -20.89
N LEU A 41 19.95 10.75 -21.16
CA LEU A 41 19.46 11.39 -22.38
C LEU A 41 20.09 10.78 -23.64
N VAL A 42 21.39 10.44 -23.60
CA VAL A 42 22.07 9.77 -24.70
C VAL A 42 21.49 8.37 -24.93
N PHE A 43 21.34 7.55 -23.88
CA PHE A 43 20.79 6.20 -23.99
C PHE A 43 19.30 6.16 -24.39
N LEU A 44 18.50 7.11 -23.93
CA LEU A 44 17.09 7.18 -24.29
C LEU A 44 16.87 7.77 -25.69
N GLY A 45 17.77 8.65 -26.13
CA GLY A 45 17.65 9.42 -27.36
C GLY A 45 18.42 8.87 -28.56
N TYR A 46 19.28 7.84 -28.41
CA TYR A 46 20.11 7.39 -29.52
C TYR A 46 19.34 6.93 -30.77
N PRO A 47 18.12 6.35 -30.71
CA PRO A 47 17.36 6.04 -31.93
C PRO A 47 17.00 7.30 -32.72
N VAL A 48 16.72 8.43 -32.05
CA VAL A 48 16.47 9.72 -32.69
C VAL A 48 17.68 10.14 -33.51
N ILE A 49 18.89 9.99 -32.95
CA ILE A 49 20.15 10.31 -33.64
C ILE A 49 20.33 9.41 -34.87
N ILE A 50 20.09 8.11 -34.75
CA ILE A 50 20.18 7.15 -35.86
C ILE A 50 19.25 7.56 -37.00
N PHE A 51 17.96 7.78 -36.71
CA PHE A 51 16.98 8.10 -37.74
C PHE A 51 17.15 9.51 -38.30
N LEU A 52 17.70 10.44 -37.54
CA LEU A 52 18.09 11.76 -38.03
C LEU A 52 19.18 11.64 -39.10
N LEU A 53 20.24 10.88 -38.81
CA LEU A 53 21.32 10.62 -39.77
C LEU A 53 20.79 9.92 -41.02
N MET A 54 19.96 8.88 -40.86
CA MET A 54 19.34 8.20 -42.01
C MET A 54 18.49 9.15 -42.87
N THR A 55 17.79 10.09 -42.24
CA THR A 55 16.97 11.08 -42.95
C THR A 55 17.84 12.04 -43.76
N ILE A 56 18.95 12.52 -43.19
CA ILE A 56 19.91 13.41 -43.89
C ILE A 56 20.45 12.75 -45.16
N PHE A 57 20.73 11.44 -45.12
CA PHE A 57 21.23 10.68 -46.27
C PHE A 57 20.12 10.04 -47.12
N ASN A 58 18.86 10.35 -46.86
CA ASN A 58 17.69 9.82 -47.57
C ASN A 58 17.65 8.26 -47.62
N LEU A 59 18.08 7.61 -46.53
CA LEU A 59 18.15 6.16 -46.41
C LEU A 59 16.82 5.59 -45.85
N PRO A 60 16.14 4.66 -46.54
CA PRO A 60 14.92 4.05 -46.03
C PRO A 60 15.22 2.96 -44.98
N PHE A 61 14.26 2.73 -44.09
CA PHE A 61 14.28 1.63 -43.11
C PHE A 61 13.07 0.71 -43.37
N TYR A 62 13.35 -0.53 -43.78
CA TYR A 62 12.32 -1.52 -44.20
C TYR A 62 11.28 -0.97 -45.19
N GLY A 63 11.75 -0.27 -46.23
CA GLY A 63 10.88 0.27 -47.29
C GLY A 63 10.10 1.52 -46.89
N MET A 64 10.22 1.99 -45.65
CA MET A 64 9.63 3.24 -45.18
C MET A 64 10.67 4.36 -45.12
N ALA A 65 10.26 5.59 -45.41
CA ALA A 65 11.11 6.77 -45.24
C ALA A 65 11.55 6.90 -43.76
N SER A 66 12.85 7.09 -43.54
CA SER A 66 13.45 7.25 -42.20
C SER A 66 12.88 8.43 -41.42
N PHE A 67 12.39 9.46 -42.10
CA PHE A 67 11.72 10.61 -41.46
C PHE A 67 10.49 10.21 -40.63
N LYS A 68 9.72 9.19 -41.04
CA LYS A 68 8.57 8.72 -40.25
C LYS A 68 8.99 8.08 -38.94
N TRP A 69 10.07 7.30 -38.98
CA TRP A 69 10.67 6.71 -37.78
C TRP A 69 11.29 7.76 -36.88
N LEU A 70 11.97 8.76 -37.46
CA LEU A 70 12.49 9.91 -36.73
C LEU A 70 11.39 10.59 -35.92
N ILE A 71 10.24 10.87 -36.52
CA ILE A 71 9.09 11.46 -35.81
C ILE A 71 8.66 10.56 -34.64
N GLY A 72 8.44 9.27 -34.90
CA GLY A 72 7.96 8.33 -33.88
C GLY A 72 8.89 8.26 -32.66
N PHE A 73 10.19 8.07 -32.89
CA PHE A 73 11.18 8.03 -31.81
C PHE A 73 11.38 9.39 -31.13
N SER A 74 11.25 10.51 -31.86
CA SER A 74 11.34 11.84 -31.26
C SER A 74 10.18 12.11 -30.31
N VAL A 75 8.96 11.72 -30.69
CA VAL A 75 7.77 11.83 -29.82
C VAL A 75 7.94 10.94 -28.59
N LEU A 76 8.33 9.68 -28.76
CA LEU A 76 8.55 8.76 -27.65
C LEU A 76 9.62 9.30 -26.67
N PHE A 77 10.74 9.79 -27.18
CA PHE A 77 11.81 10.37 -26.39
C PHE A 77 11.35 11.63 -25.63
N LEU A 78 10.65 12.52 -26.30
CA LEU A 78 10.10 13.74 -25.68
C LEU A 78 9.11 13.39 -24.57
N VAL A 79 8.17 12.47 -24.81
CA VAL A 79 7.21 12.00 -23.81
C VAL A 79 7.95 11.41 -22.61
N THR A 80 8.97 10.59 -22.84
CA THR A 80 9.79 9.99 -21.78
C THR A 80 10.48 11.06 -20.93
N ILE A 81 11.13 12.04 -21.55
CA ILE A 81 11.79 13.18 -20.87
C ILE A 81 10.81 13.97 -20.00
N LEU A 82 9.60 14.21 -20.52
CA LEU A 82 8.58 15.00 -19.83
C LEU A 82 7.98 14.23 -18.64
N ILE A 83 7.72 12.93 -18.79
CA ILE A 83 7.26 12.06 -17.70
C ILE A 83 8.23 12.12 -16.52
N TYR A 84 9.54 12.06 -16.80
CA TYR A 84 10.58 12.11 -15.76
C TYR A 84 10.99 13.53 -15.35
N ARG A 85 10.36 14.57 -15.90
CA ARG A 85 10.64 15.99 -15.60
C ARG A 85 12.14 16.35 -15.73
N ILE A 86 12.88 15.68 -16.63
CA ILE A 86 14.33 15.89 -16.82
C ILE A 86 14.70 17.37 -17.06
N PRO A 87 13.92 18.17 -17.82
CA PRO A 87 14.23 19.59 -17.99
C PRO A 87 14.28 20.36 -16.66
N GLN A 88 13.35 20.05 -15.73
CA GLN A 88 13.33 20.67 -14.41
C GLN A 88 14.58 20.32 -13.61
N LEU A 89 15.01 19.04 -13.64
CA LEU A 89 16.21 18.60 -12.94
C LEU A 89 17.45 19.38 -13.37
N ILE A 90 17.62 19.56 -14.69
CA ILE A 90 18.74 20.31 -15.27
C ILE A 90 18.67 21.79 -14.88
N ILE A 91 17.49 22.40 -14.91
CA ILE A 91 17.29 23.80 -14.51
C ILE A 91 17.68 23.99 -13.03
N ASN A 92 17.29 23.06 -12.17
CA ASN A 92 17.58 23.10 -10.75
C ASN A 92 19.08 22.98 -10.47
N ILE A 93 19.76 22.01 -11.11
CA ILE A 93 21.23 21.85 -10.99
C ILE A 93 21.96 23.13 -11.43
N LYS A 94 21.56 23.73 -12.55
CA LYS A 94 22.18 24.99 -13.03
C LYS A 94 21.98 26.17 -12.08
N ARG A 95 20.90 26.16 -11.28
CA ARG A 95 20.60 27.16 -10.27
C ARG A 95 21.21 26.84 -8.90
N GLY A 96 21.91 25.71 -8.76
CA GLY A 96 22.43 25.25 -7.47
C GLY A 96 21.34 24.75 -6.51
N ILE A 97 20.16 24.40 -7.01
CA ILE A 97 19.03 23.88 -6.22
C ILE A 97 19.06 22.35 -6.28
N PRO A 98 19.21 21.65 -5.15
CA PRO A 98 19.07 20.20 -5.09
C PRO A 98 17.67 19.72 -5.49
N ASN A 99 17.61 18.63 -6.24
CA ASN A 99 16.40 17.90 -6.62
C ASN A 99 15.96 16.87 -5.58
N THR A 100 16.69 16.72 -4.47
CA THR A 100 16.35 15.82 -3.37
C THR A 100 16.32 16.57 -2.02
N GLY A 101 15.36 16.21 -1.17
CA GLY A 101 15.22 16.75 0.17
C GLY A 101 14.78 18.22 0.20
N TYR A 102 14.94 18.84 1.36
CA TYR A 102 14.69 20.27 1.55
C TYR A 102 15.94 21.09 1.21
N TYR A 103 15.73 22.22 0.54
CA TYR A 103 16.75 23.24 0.32
C TYR A 103 16.17 24.61 0.70
N ILE A 104 16.79 25.26 1.67
CA ILE A 104 16.40 26.58 2.17
C ILE A 104 17.35 27.58 1.50
N GLY A 105 16.84 28.32 0.51
CA GLY A 105 17.56 29.42 -0.13
C GLY A 105 17.29 30.75 0.57
N GLU A 106 17.88 31.84 0.07
CA GLU A 106 17.71 33.18 0.66
C GLU A 106 16.28 33.72 0.49
N GLU A 107 15.66 33.50 -0.66
CA GLU A 107 14.32 34.04 -0.99
C GLU A 107 13.21 32.99 -0.98
N ALA A 108 13.56 31.69 -1.05
CA ALA A 108 12.57 30.63 -1.19
C ALA A 108 13.05 29.30 -0.59
N VAL A 109 12.09 28.47 -0.21
CA VAL A 109 12.30 27.09 0.23
C VAL A 109 11.86 26.12 -0.85
N TYR A 110 12.61 25.03 -1.02
CA TYR A 110 12.35 24.01 -2.03
C TYR A 110 12.26 22.63 -1.37
N LEU A 111 11.36 21.80 -1.88
CA LEU A 111 11.29 20.37 -1.60
C LEU A 111 11.44 19.60 -2.93
N ASN A 112 12.46 18.75 -3.01
CA ASN A 112 12.81 17.98 -4.21
C ASN A 112 12.90 18.88 -5.47
N GLY A 113 13.64 19.98 -5.36
CA GLY A 113 13.85 20.96 -6.43
C GLY A 113 12.61 21.75 -6.85
N SER A 114 11.48 21.61 -6.16
CA SER A 114 10.27 22.39 -6.42
C SER A 114 10.04 23.39 -5.28
N ALA A 115 9.78 24.65 -5.61
CA ALA A 115 9.49 25.66 -4.60
C ALA A 115 8.26 25.27 -3.76
N ILE A 116 8.32 25.59 -2.47
CA ILE A 116 7.21 25.53 -1.52
C ILE A 116 6.61 26.94 -1.50
N GLU A 117 5.40 27.08 -2.02
CA GLU A 117 4.77 28.39 -2.13
C GLU A 117 4.49 28.99 -0.75
N LYS A 118 4.81 30.28 -0.59
CA LYS A 118 4.62 31.07 0.64
C LYS A 118 5.41 30.59 1.87
N ALA A 119 6.34 29.65 1.71
CA ALA A 119 7.27 29.30 2.77
C ALA A 119 8.21 30.46 3.06
N ASP A 120 8.36 30.81 4.34
CA ASP A 120 9.35 31.79 4.81
C ASP A 120 10.70 31.09 5.09
N PRO A 121 11.74 31.35 4.28
CA PRO A 121 13.04 30.70 4.47
C PRO A 121 13.71 31.03 5.81
N ASN A 122 13.42 32.19 6.41
CA ASN A 122 14.09 32.64 7.64
C ASN A 122 13.65 31.87 8.89
N SER A 123 12.45 31.30 8.85
CA SER A 123 11.84 30.58 9.96
C SER A 123 11.53 29.12 9.62
N PHE A 124 11.95 28.63 8.45
CA PHE A 124 11.62 27.29 7.98
C PHE A 124 12.31 26.19 8.78
N ASP A 125 11.50 25.28 9.30
CA ASP A 125 11.89 24.05 9.96
C ASP A 125 11.42 22.85 9.10
N PRO A 126 12.36 22.08 8.51
CA PRO A 126 12.03 20.89 7.72
C PRO A 126 11.55 19.70 8.56
N MET A 127 11.53 19.78 9.89
CA MET A 127 11.01 18.75 10.80
C MET A 127 11.55 17.34 10.49
N LYS A 128 12.89 17.23 10.43
CA LYS A 128 13.65 16.09 9.85
C LYS A 128 13.26 14.69 10.33
N ASP A 129 12.67 14.56 11.51
CA ASP A 129 12.32 13.27 12.12
C ASP A 129 10.97 12.72 11.68
N VAL A 130 10.21 13.46 10.84
CA VAL A 130 8.89 13.01 10.41
C VAL A 130 8.71 13.27 8.93
N ALA A 131 8.65 12.17 8.18
CA ALA A 131 8.43 12.24 6.74
C ALA A 131 7.16 13.05 6.46
N TYR A 132 7.30 14.04 5.57
CA TYR A 132 6.24 14.82 4.94
C TYR A 132 5.72 16.07 5.64
N TYR A 133 6.08 16.39 6.89
CA TYR A 133 5.72 17.69 7.47
C TYR A 133 6.90 18.67 7.47
N SER A 134 6.59 19.95 7.41
CA SER A 134 7.51 21.07 7.68
C SER A 134 6.70 22.26 8.16
N LYS A 135 7.36 23.27 8.73
CA LYS A 135 6.67 24.50 9.17
C LYS A 135 7.57 25.71 9.07
N ASP A 136 6.97 26.89 9.04
CA ASP A 136 7.63 28.17 9.26
C ASP A 136 6.89 28.95 10.36
N ALA A 137 7.21 30.24 10.54
CA ALA A 137 6.56 31.07 11.56
C ALA A 137 5.04 31.27 11.34
N HIS A 138 4.53 31.04 10.13
CA HIS A 138 3.17 31.38 9.70
C HIS A 138 2.35 30.18 9.21
N HIS A 139 3.00 29.13 8.72
CA HIS A 139 2.35 28.01 8.07
C HIS A 139 2.93 26.68 8.52
N VAL A 140 2.07 25.66 8.53
CA VAL A 140 2.49 24.26 8.52
C VAL A 140 2.25 23.71 7.13
N PHE A 141 3.19 22.92 6.63
CA PHE A 141 3.15 22.29 5.32
C PHE A 141 3.08 20.78 5.45
N TYR A 142 2.22 20.17 4.64
CA TYR A 142 2.27 18.75 4.33
C TYR A 142 2.76 18.58 2.89
N HIS A 143 3.92 17.96 2.74
CA HIS A 143 4.80 18.03 1.58
C HIS A 143 5.14 19.48 1.20
N LYS A 144 4.33 20.07 0.32
CA LYS A 144 4.48 21.46 -0.15
C LYS A 144 3.20 22.27 0.03
N ASN A 145 2.14 21.63 0.50
CA ASN A 145 0.82 22.23 0.59
C ASN A 145 0.64 22.79 2.00
N ILE A 146 0.16 24.02 2.09
CA ILE A 146 -0.20 24.63 3.37
C ILE A 146 -1.39 23.88 3.97
N ILE A 147 -1.30 23.56 5.25
CA ILE A 147 -2.40 23.05 6.05
C ILE A 147 -3.21 24.26 6.54
N PRO A 148 -4.45 24.44 6.07
CA PRO A 148 -5.26 25.59 6.45
C PRO A 148 -5.58 25.58 7.94
N ASP A 149 -5.68 26.77 8.52
CA ASP A 149 -6.04 27.00 9.93
C ASP A 149 -5.15 26.27 10.95
N SER A 150 -3.93 25.89 10.56
CA SER A 150 -2.93 25.31 11.44
C SER A 150 -2.23 26.37 12.28
N ASP A 151 -1.81 25.99 13.48
CA ASP A 151 -0.99 26.81 14.37
C ASP A 151 0.45 26.26 14.44
N PRO A 152 1.40 26.84 13.68
CA PRO A 152 2.78 26.36 13.63
C PRO A 152 3.51 26.35 14.98
N SER A 153 3.12 27.26 15.88
CA SER A 153 3.75 27.42 17.19
C SER A 153 3.44 26.26 18.14
N THR A 154 2.29 25.61 17.96
CA THR A 154 1.86 24.46 18.78
C THR A 154 1.80 23.15 18.01
N PHE A 155 2.16 23.18 16.71
CA PHE A 155 2.17 22.00 15.86
C PHE A 155 3.22 20.97 16.27
N MET A 156 2.76 19.77 16.62
CA MET A 156 3.57 18.67 17.14
C MET A 156 2.96 17.30 16.81
N LYS A 157 3.80 16.26 16.83
CA LYS A 157 3.34 14.88 16.64
C LYS A 157 2.44 14.47 17.81
N VAL A 158 1.38 13.73 17.52
CA VAL A 158 0.52 13.16 18.57
C VAL A 158 1.32 12.11 19.34
N PRO A 159 1.25 12.09 20.69
CA PRO A 159 1.92 11.08 21.48
C PRO A 159 1.38 9.68 21.17
N SER A 160 2.26 8.69 21.17
CA SER A 160 1.89 7.29 21.06
C SER A 160 1.88 6.62 22.43
N GLU A 161 0.89 5.77 22.68
CA GLU A 161 0.83 4.90 23.87
C GLU A 161 1.82 3.73 23.77
N ASN A 162 2.16 3.28 22.55
CA ASN A 162 3.07 2.15 22.30
C ASN A 162 4.29 2.58 21.47
N GLU A 163 5.44 1.92 21.65
CA GLU A 163 6.66 2.21 20.88
C GLU A 163 6.46 1.98 19.36
N ASP A 164 5.56 1.06 19.00
CA ASP A 164 5.20 0.71 17.60
C ASP A 164 4.12 1.63 16.98
N GLY A 165 3.79 2.75 17.63
CA GLY A 165 2.83 3.71 17.10
C GLY A 165 3.36 4.48 15.89
N HIS A 166 3.15 3.91 14.70
CA HIS A 166 3.60 4.50 13.43
C HIS A 166 2.55 5.39 12.73
N GLY A 167 1.42 5.69 13.38
CA GLY A 167 0.40 6.56 12.81
C GLY A 167 0.92 7.98 12.55
N ASN A 168 0.64 8.54 11.37
CA ASN A 168 1.04 9.90 10.98
C ASN A 168 0.05 10.97 11.52
N TYR A 169 -0.27 10.86 12.81
CA TYR A 169 -1.15 11.80 13.49
C TYR A 169 -0.34 12.96 14.06
N TRP A 170 -0.85 14.15 13.79
CA TRP A 170 -0.30 15.42 14.27
C TRP A 170 -1.38 16.25 14.90
N LYS A 171 -0.99 17.24 15.69
CA LYS A 171 -1.93 18.16 16.30
C LYS A 171 -1.30 19.52 16.50
N ASP A 172 -2.16 20.50 16.60
CA ASP A 172 -1.86 21.76 17.25
C ASP A 172 -2.82 21.97 18.44
N LYS A 173 -2.85 23.16 19.02
CA LYS A 173 -3.75 23.45 20.15
C LYS A 173 -5.24 23.41 19.81
N ASN A 174 -5.60 23.50 18.53
CA ASN A 174 -6.97 23.65 18.04
C ASN A 174 -7.49 22.36 17.38
N GLN A 175 -6.63 21.61 16.69
CA GLN A 175 -7.05 20.55 15.76
C GLN A 175 -6.07 19.36 15.75
N VAL A 176 -6.58 18.22 15.28
CA VAL A 176 -5.80 17.01 14.98
C VAL A 176 -5.78 16.81 13.46
N TYR A 177 -4.66 16.30 12.96
CA TYR A 177 -4.39 16.06 11.56
C TYR A 177 -3.94 14.62 11.33
N LEU A 178 -4.38 14.03 10.22
CA LEU A 178 -3.87 12.77 9.69
C LEU A 178 -3.48 13.00 8.23
N ASP A 179 -2.22 12.75 7.89
CA ASP A 179 -1.69 12.91 6.51
C ASP A 179 -2.02 14.30 5.88
N GLY A 180 -1.88 15.37 6.67
CA GLY A 180 -2.13 16.75 6.26
C GLY A 180 -3.62 17.16 6.29
N HIS A 181 -4.54 16.25 6.62
CA HIS A 181 -5.97 16.51 6.63
C HIS A 181 -6.52 16.64 8.05
N ILE A 182 -7.41 17.62 8.26
CA ILE A 182 -8.09 17.82 9.55
C ILE A 182 -8.96 16.60 9.89
N LEU A 183 -8.69 16.01 11.05
CA LEU A 183 -9.50 14.96 11.66
C LEU A 183 -10.67 15.61 12.41
N LYS A 184 -11.80 15.77 11.70
CA LYS A 184 -12.96 16.48 12.25
C LYS A 184 -13.51 15.81 13.51
N GLY A 185 -13.74 16.63 14.54
CA GLY A 185 -14.34 16.19 15.80
C GLY A 185 -13.35 15.63 16.81
N ALA A 186 -12.07 15.51 16.47
CA ALA A 186 -11.04 15.05 17.39
C ALA A 186 -10.64 16.11 18.41
N ASP A 187 -10.43 15.66 19.65
CA ASP A 187 -9.93 16.52 20.72
C ASP A 187 -8.38 16.49 20.76
N PRO A 188 -7.69 17.57 20.33
CA PRO A 188 -6.23 17.60 20.32
C PRO A 188 -5.62 17.45 21.71
N LYS A 189 -6.32 17.82 22.79
CA LYS A 189 -5.77 17.75 24.15
C LYS A 189 -5.60 16.31 24.61
N THR A 190 -6.56 15.45 24.27
CA THR A 190 -6.60 14.05 24.73
C THR A 190 -6.25 13.04 23.65
N MET A 191 -5.93 13.49 22.43
CA MET A 191 -5.57 12.60 21.33
C MET A 191 -4.29 11.82 21.62
N VAL A 192 -4.34 10.51 21.39
CA VAL A 192 -3.26 9.54 21.53
C VAL A 192 -3.31 8.52 20.38
N VAL A 193 -2.16 8.17 19.83
CA VAL A 193 -2.01 7.08 18.84
C VAL A 193 -1.79 5.76 19.57
N LEU A 194 -2.51 4.71 19.18
CA LEU A 194 -2.34 3.37 19.76
C LEU A 194 -1.43 2.49 18.89
N ASN A 195 -1.63 2.53 17.57
CA ASN A 195 -0.78 1.90 16.56
C ASN A 195 -0.96 2.59 15.20
N SER A 196 -0.50 1.97 14.11
CA SER A 196 -0.63 2.51 12.75
C SER A 196 -2.08 2.71 12.28
N LEU A 197 -3.04 1.95 12.81
CA LEU A 197 -4.45 1.93 12.39
C LEU A 197 -5.37 2.64 13.38
N TYR A 198 -5.09 2.50 14.68
CA TYR A 198 -5.96 2.94 15.77
C TYR A 198 -5.39 4.16 16.49
N ALA A 199 -6.27 5.09 16.78
CA ALA A 199 -6.02 6.23 17.65
C ALA A 199 -7.27 6.52 18.49
N LYS A 200 -7.13 7.31 19.55
CA LYS A 200 -8.26 7.66 20.42
C LYS A 200 -8.12 9.07 20.96
N ASP A 201 -9.26 9.65 21.31
CA ASP A 201 -9.32 10.75 22.26
C ASP A 201 -10.19 10.33 23.46
N ALA A 202 -10.48 11.25 24.38
CA ALA A 202 -11.26 10.92 25.59
C ALA A 202 -12.71 10.50 25.31
N LYS A 203 -13.25 10.73 24.12
CA LYS A 203 -14.66 10.50 23.78
C LYS A 203 -14.85 9.39 22.75
N GLN A 204 -13.91 9.22 21.83
CA GLN A 204 -14.09 8.30 20.72
C GLN A 204 -12.79 7.67 20.22
N MET A 205 -12.97 6.49 19.62
CA MET A 205 -11.94 5.75 18.92
C MET A 205 -11.93 6.11 17.44
N TYR A 206 -10.76 5.98 16.81
CA TYR A 206 -10.56 6.17 15.38
C TYR A 206 -9.89 4.95 14.78
N TYR A 207 -10.34 4.56 13.60
CA TYR A 207 -9.68 3.59 12.73
C TYR A 207 -9.37 4.26 11.39
N ASN A 208 -8.09 4.38 11.02
CA ASN A 208 -7.62 5.07 9.81
C ASN A 208 -8.26 6.47 9.64
N GLY A 209 -8.28 7.26 10.71
CA GLY A 209 -8.84 8.61 10.72
C GLY A 209 -10.36 8.69 10.61
N LYS A 210 -11.09 7.58 10.75
CA LYS A 210 -12.55 7.58 10.81
C LYS A 210 -13.01 7.22 12.22
N ILE A 211 -14.03 7.90 12.71
CA ILE A 211 -14.67 7.56 13.98
C ILE A 211 -15.13 6.10 13.92
N LEU A 212 -14.73 5.32 14.92
CA LEU A 212 -15.17 3.95 15.14
C LEU A 212 -16.42 3.98 16.04
N PRO A 213 -17.64 3.79 15.49
CA PRO A 213 -18.87 3.99 16.24
C PRO A 213 -19.01 3.02 17.41
N ASP A 214 -19.60 3.51 18.51
CA ASP A 214 -19.89 2.78 19.75
C ASP A 214 -18.68 2.19 20.50
N ALA A 215 -17.46 2.38 20.01
CA ALA A 215 -16.26 1.87 20.69
C ALA A 215 -15.97 2.68 21.94
N ASN A 216 -15.72 2.00 23.05
CA ASN A 216 -15.37 2.63 24.32
C ASN A 216 -13.84 2.87 24.42
N PRO A 217 -13.36 4.13 24.37
CA PRO A 217 -11.93 4.44 24.41
C PRO A 217 -11.21 4.04 25.70
N GLU A 218 -11.93 3.96 26.83
CA GLU A 218 -11.33 3.63 28.13
C GLU A 218 -11.00 2.15 28.25
N THR A 219 -11.79 1.28 27.62
CA THR A 219 -11.62 -0.18 27.69
C THR A 219 -11.06 -0.79 26.41
N PHE A 220 -10.75 0.04 25.41
CA PHE A 220 -10.31 -0.45 24.11
C PHE A 220 -8.89 -1.04 24.18
N TYR A 221 -8.70 -2.21 23.58
CA TYR A 221 -7.40 -2.81 23.34
C TYR A 221 -7.41 -3.53 21.99
N PHE A 222 -6.25 -3.66 21.37
CA PHE A 222 -6.12 -4.39 20.10
C PHE A 222 -5.69 -5.84 20.38
N LEU A 223 -6.36 -6.77 19.70
CA LEU A 223 -6.02 -8.19 19.75
C LEU A 223 -4.95 -8.53 18.70
N SER A 224 -5.02 -7.88 17.54
CA SER A 224 -4.04 -7.96 16.46
C SER A 224 -4.19 -6.75 15.54
N ASP A 225 -3.37 -6.66 14.49
CA ASP A 225 -3.57 -5.66 13.43
C ASP A 225 -4.99 -5.78 12.85
N GLY A 226 -5.67 -4.65 12.78
CA GLY A 226 -7.05 -4.58 12.29
C GLY A 226 -8.13 -5.09 13.26
N ILE A 227 -7.79 -5.79 14.35
CA ILE A 227 -8.76 -6.35 15.30
C ILE A 227 -8.65 -5.66 16.65
N GLY A 228 -9.70 -4.92 17.01
CA GLY A 228 -9.81 -4.19 18.27
C GLY A 228 -11.02 -4.63 19.06
N LEU A 229 -10.93 -4.60 20.39
CA LEU A 229 -11.96 -5.03 21.32
C LEU A 229 -12.18 -3.92 22.34
N ASP A 230 -13.42 -3.77 22.80
CA ASP A 230 -13.71 -3.11 24.07
C ASP A 230 -14.33 -4.13 25.04
N ARG A 231 -14.89 -3.69 26.19
CA ARG A 231 -15.45 -4.63 27.17
C ARG A 231 -16.62 -5.49 26.62
N GLU A 232 -17.34 -5.00 25.61
CA GLU A 232 -18.61 -5.59 25.14
C GLU A 232 -18.60 -5.95 23.65
N ASN A 233 -17.74 -5.32 22.85
CA ASN A 233 -17.81 -5.37 21.40
C ASN A 233 -16.46 -5.78 20.79
N ALA A 234 -16.55 -6.47 19.66
CA ALA A 234 -15.43 -6.71 18.77
C ALA A 234 -15.51 -5.80 17.55
N TYR A 235 -14.35 -5.31 17.11
CA TYR A 235 -14.17 -4.46 15.94
C TYR A 235 -13.13 -5.08 15.02
N VAL A 236 -13.47 -5.19 13.74
CA VAL A 236 -12.62 -5.80 12.74
C VAL A 236 -12.55 -4.86 11.53
N TYR A 237 -11.35 -4.41 11.20
CA TYR A 237 -11.04 -3.44 10.14
C TYR A 237 -11.94 -2.20 10.17
N GLY A 238 -12.16 -1.65 11.37
CA GLY A 238 -12.96 -0.45 11.60
C GLY A 238 -14.48 -0.67 11.57
N LYS A 239 -14.96 -1.92 11.60
CA LYS A 239 -16.38 -2.27 11.67
C LYS A 239 -16.68 -2.98 12.98
N LYS A 240 -17.75 -2.55 13.66
CA LYS A 240 -18.30 -3.25 14.83
C LYS A 240 -18.96 -4.57 14.39
N SER A 241 -18.66 -5.65 15.07
CA SER A 241 -19.39 -6.91 14.88
C SER A 241 -20.72 -6.91 15.62
N THR A 242 -21.75 -7.47 15.00
CA THR A 242 -23.05 -7.72 15.63
C THR A 242 -23.19 -9.17 16.11
N THR A 243 -22.20 -10.01 15.82
CA THR A 243 -22.16 -11.40 16.23
C THR A 243 -21.90 -11.49 17.72
N LYS A 244 -22.72 -12.27 18.43
CA LYS A 244 -22.57 -12.48 19.87
C LYS A 244 -21.32 -13.32 20.14
N THR A 245 -20.38 -12.71 20.86
CA THR A 245 -19.05 -13.29 21.09
C THR A 245 -18.64 -13.08 22.55
N ASP A 246 -17.97 -14.07 23.15
CA ASP A 246 -17.35 -13.93 24.47
C ASP A 246 -16.01 -13.20 24.33
N ILE A 247 -16.09 -11.87 24.37
CA ILE A 247 -14.96 -10.96 24.18
C ILE A 247 -13.79 -11.26 25.13
N LYS A 248 -14.07 -11.72 26.36
CA LYS A 248 -13.03 -11.97 27.37
C LYS A 248 -12.12 -13.14 27.02
N THR A 249 -12.63 -14.09 26.24
CA THR A 249 -11.89 -15.29 25.82
C THR A 249 -11.56 -15.29 24.34
N LEU A 250 -11.83 -14.18 23.63
CA LEU A 250 -11.62 -14.07 22.21
C LEU A 250 -10.14 -13.94 21.89
N GLU A 251 -9.64 -14.83 21.04
CA GLU A 251 -8.26 -14.88 20.59
C GLU A 251 -8.18 -15.12 19.09
N VAL A 252 -7.04 -14.77 18.49
CA VAL A 252 -6.74 -15.11 17.08
C VAL A 252 -6.23 -16.54 17.04
N VAL A 253 -6.84 -17.38 16.20
CA VAL A 253 -6.42 -18.78 16.04
C VAL A 253 -5.32 -18.90 14.99
N ASP A 254 -5.55 -18.27 13.84
CA ASP A 254 -4.61 -18.29 12.72
C ASP A 254 -4.85 -17.08 11.83
N THR A 255 -3.76 -16.59 11.24
CA THR A 255 -3.73 -15.47 10.31
C THR A 255 -2.84 -15.89 9.15
N ASP A 256 -3.39 -16.55 8.13
CA ASP A 256 -2.68 -16.60 6.86
C ASP A 256 -2.88 -15.26 6.12
N GLN A 257 -2.17 -15.05 5.02
CA GLN A 257 -2.21 -13.77 4.28
C GLN A 257 -3.62 -13.40 3.74
N SER A 258 -4.62 -14.28 3.85
CA SER A 258 -5.95 -14.14 3.26
C SER A 258 -7.13 -14.41 4.20
N THR A 259 -6.93 -15.12 5.31
CA THR A 259 -8.00 -15.53 6.21
C THR A 259 -7.57 -15.44 7.68
N SER A 260 -8.48 -14.96 8.51
CA SER A 260 -8.26 -14.87 9.94
C SER A 260 -9.45 -15.50 10.66
N PHE A 261 -9.15 -16.48 11.50
CA PHE A 261 -10.13 -17.08 12.40
C PHE A 261 -9.97 -16.52 13.80
N LEU A 262 -11.09 -16.22 14.43
CA LEU A 262 -11.15 -15.91 15.85
C LEU A 262 -11.83 -17.05 16.58
N ARG A 263 -11.39 -17.29 17.82
CA ARG A 263 -11.99 -18.28 18.71
C ARG A 263 -12.33 -17.64 20.03
N ASP A 264 -13.51 -17.93 20.53
CA ASP A 264 -13.79 -17.80 21.95
C ASP A 264 -13.98 -19.20 22.58
N LYS A 265 -14.25 -19.25 23.89
CA LYS A 265 -14.42 -20.53 24.60
C LYS A 265 -15.59 -21.39 24.10
N ASN A 266 -16.54 -20.82 23.34
CA ASN A 266 -17.77 -21.46 22.90
C ASN A 266 -17.83 -21.65 21.37
N SER A 267 -17.09 -20.88 20.58
CA SER A 267 -17.33 -20.76 19.14
C SER A 267 -16.10 -20.34 18.35
N ILE A 268 -16.10 -20.73 17.08
CA ILE A 268 -15.17 -20.27 16.05
C ILE A 268 -15.87 -19.24 15.16
N TYR A 269 -15.13 -18.20 14.77
CA TYR A 269 -15.59 -17.12 13.91
C TYR A 269 -14.66 -16.94 12.74
N PHE A 270 -15.24 -16.80 11.55
CA PHE A 270 -14.56 -16.46 10.32
C PHE A 270 -14.67 -14.95 10.06
N ILE A 271 -13.54 -14.29 9.76
CA ILE A 271 -13.53 -12.86 9.39
C ILE A 271 -13.92 -12.68 7.93
N ILE A 272 -14.83 -11.74 7.68
CA ILE A 272 -15.36 -11.43 6.35
C ILE A 272 -15.18 -9.94 6.02
N PHE A 273 -14.33 -9.65 5.03
CA PHE A 273 -13.92 -8.28 4.68
C PHE A 273 -15.02 -7.45 3.99
N HIS A 274 -15.76 -8.06 3.06
CA HIS A 274 -16.66 -7.36 2.14
C HIS A 274 -18.13 -7.28 2.57
N HIS A 275 -18.45 -7.70 3.79
CA HIS A 275 -19.83 -7.77 4.28
C HIS A 275 -20.14 -6.77 5.40
N GLY A 276 -21.42 -6.71 5.78
CA GLY A 276 -21.95 -5.82 6.82
C GLY A 276 -21.40 -6.14 8.21
N ASP A 277 -21.68 -7.34 8.72
CA ASP A 277 -21.03 -7.85 9.94
C ASP A 277 -19.70 -8.53 9.55
N PRO A 278 -18.56 -8.10 10.13
CA PRO A 278 -17.25 -8.65 9.82
C PRO A 278 -16.99 -10.03 10.43
N LEU A 279 -17.81 -10.52 11.36
CA LEU A 279 -17.69 -11.87 11.89
C LEU A 279 -18.84 -12.76 11.44
N LEU A 280 -18.51 -14.01 11.14
CA LEU A 280 -19.47 -15.07 10.89
C LEU A 280 -19.14 -16.26 11.79
N LYS A 281 -20.08 -16.64 12.64
CA LYS A 281 -19.95 -17.84 13.46
C LYS A 281 -19.96 -19.10 12.59
N VAL A 282 -19.01 -20.01 12.84
CA VAL A 282 -19.00 -21.35 12.25
C VAL A 282 -19.88 -22.26 13.10
N GLU A 283 -21.09 -22.52 12.62
CA GLU A 283 -22.04 -23.36 13.37
C GLU A 283 -21.57 -24.82 13.45
N GLY A 284 -21.63 -25.39 14.66
CA GLY A 284 -21.24 -26.79 14.92
C GLY A 284 -19.75 -27.05 15.10
N ALA A 285 -18.89 -26.04 14.91
CA ALA A 285 -17.45 -26.19 15.13
C ALA A 285 -17.11 -26.35 16.63
N ASP A 286 -16.25 -27.31 16.94
CA ASP A 286 -15.65 -27.45 18.28
C ASP A 286 -14.43 -26.52 18.42
N PRO A 287 -14.52 -25.44 19.21
CA PRO A 287 -13.41 -24.49 19.35
C PRO A 287 -12.13 -25.11 19.94
N LYS A 288 -12.25 -26.21 20.70
CA LYS A 288 -11.08 -26.83 21.35
C LYS A 288 -10.19 -27.61 20.38
N THR A 289 -10.79 -28.20 19.34
CA THR A 289 -10.11 -29.07 18.40
C THR A 289 -10.02 -28.47 17.00
N PHE A 290 -10.49 -27.23 16.82
CA PHE A 290 -10.45 -26.50 15.56
C PHE A 290 -9.01 -26.23 15.08
N GLU A 291 -8.78 -26.51 13.80
CA GLU A 291 -7.52 -26.36 13.09
C GLU A 291 -7.79 -25.81 11.68
N TYR A 292 -7.07 -24.77 11.30
CA TYR A 292 -7.05 -24.25 9.93
C TYR A 292 -6.10 -25.07 9.05
N MET A 293 -6.47 -25.32 7.79
CA MET A 293 -5.74 -26.23 6.90
C MET A 293 -5.38 -25.61 5.54
N GLU A 294 -5.45 -24.29 5.37
CA GLU A 294 -5.26 -23.57 4.10
C GLU A 294 -6.37 -23.76 3.05
N ARG A 295 -6.35 -22.92 2.00
CA ARG A 295 -7.23 -23.02 0.81
C ARG A 295 -8.72 -23.04 1.13
N GLY A 296 -9.13 -22.33 2.17
CA GLY A 296 -10.53 -22.32 2.58
C GLY A 296 -10.97 -23.55 3.37
N TYR A 297 -10.06 -24.46 3.76
CA TYR A 297 -10.38 -25.64 4.55
C TYR A 297 -9.99 -25.47 6.02
N SER A 298 -10.80 -26.05 6.88
CA SER A 298 -10.54 -26.17 8.31
C SER A 298 -11.23 -27.42 8.84
N LYS A 299 -10.82 -27.92 10.00
CA LYS A 299 -11.45 -29.08 10.62
C LYS A 299 -11.49 -28.94 12.14
N ASP A 300 -12.37 -29.71 12.75
CA ASP A 300 -12.30 -30.03 14.17
C ASP A 300 -12.23 -31.57 14.33
N ALA A 301 -12.40 -32.09 15.54
CA ALA A 301 -12.35 -33.53 15.78
C ALA A 301 -13.48 -34.34 15.10
N HIS A 302 -14.54 -33.69 14.64
CA HIS A 302 -15.78 -34.31 14.17
C HIS A 302 -16.20 -33.87 12.76
N HIS A 303 -15.76 -32.72 12.29
CA HIS A 303 -16.22 -32.10 11.05
C HIS A 303 -15.06 -31.51 10.25
N VAL A 304 -15.25 -31.47 8.93
CA VAL A 304 -14.44 -30.67 8.01
C VAL A 304 -15.32 -29.56 7.46
N PHE A 305 -14.77 -28.35 7.43
CA PHE A 305 -15.44 -27.14 6.97
C PHE A 305 -14.71 -26.58 5.75
N TYR A 306 -15.50 -26.08 4.80
CA TYR A 306 -15.02 -25.25 3.70
C TYR A 306 -15.63 -23.85 3.80
N HIS A 307 -14.80 -22.83 3.63
CA HIS A 307 -15.21 -21.43 3.61
C HIS A 307 -14.66 -20.75 2.37
N ASP A 308 -15.54 -20.05 1.65
CA ASP A 308 -15.15 -19.15 0.56
C ASP A 308 -15.08 -17.72 1.11
N SER A 309 -13.90 -17.10 0.98
CA SER A 309 -13.64 -15.70 1.35
C SER A 309 -14.62 -14.68 0.73
N ASN A 310 -15.25 -15.01 -0.39
CA ASN A 310 -16.23 -14.17 -1.07
C ASN A 310 -17.68 -14.43 -0.63
N SER A 311 -17.92 -15.46 0.18
CA SER A 311 -19.25 -15.90 0.59
C SER A 311 -19.45 -15.77 2.10
N ARG A 312 -20.71 -15.63 2.53
CA ARG A 312 -21.10 -15.74 3.96
C ARG A 312 -21.48 -17.17 4.34
N GLN A 313 -21.01 -18.17 3.61
CA GLN A 313 -21.38 -19.55 3.86
C GLN A 313 -20.14 -20.34 4.26
N VAL A 314 -20.27 -21.03 5.39
CA VAL A 314 -19.33 -22.06 5.79
C VAL A 314 -20.06 -23.39 5.58
N LYS A 315 -19.49 -24.23 4.71
CA LYS A 315 -20.06 -25.52 4.35
C LYS A 315 -19.43 -26.59 5.22
N VAL A 316 -20.27 -27.38 5.89
CA VAL A 316 -19.83 -28.62 6.55
C VAL A 316 -19.80 -29.73 5.51
N LEU A 317 -18.64 -30.35 5.30
CA LEU A 317 -18.47 -31.48 4.40
C LEU A 317 -18.91 -32.76 5.13
N GLN A 318 -20.18 -33.13 4.97
CA GLN A 318 -20.82 -34.21 5.73
C GLN A 318 -20.17 -35.59 5.54
N GLU A 319 -19.58 -35.85 4.37
CA GLU A 319 -18.96 -37.14 4.02
C GLU A 319 -17.44 -37.15 4.21
N ALA A 320 -16.87 -36.04 4.70
CA ALA A 320 -15.44 -35.96 4.93
C ALA A 320 -15.02 -36.71 6.19
N ASP A 321 -13.82 -37.30 6.14
CA ASP A 321 -13.19 -37.89 7.32
C ASP A 321 -12.16 -36.92 7.91
N PRO A 322 -12.46 -36.23 9.04
CA PRO A 322 -11.56 -35.25 9.64
C PRO A 322 -10.22 -35.84 10.08
N ALA A 323 -10.18 -37.14 10.44
CA ALA A 323 -8.95 -37.78 10.93
C ALA A 323 -7.92 -38.03 9.82
N THR A 324 -8.37 -38.12 8.57
CA THR A 324 -7.50 -38.38 7.41
C THR A 324 -7.47 -37.23 6.40
N PHE A 325 -8.18 -36.13 6.69
CA PHE A 325 -8.26 -34.99 5.80
C PHE A 325 -6.90 -34.31 5.64
N THR A 326 -6.55 -33.96 4.41
CA THR A 326 -5.30 -33.28 4.04
C THR A 326 -5.58 -32.26 2.95
N VAL A 327 -4.88 -31.13 3.01
CA VAL A 327 -4.99 -30.05 2.01
C VAL A 327 -3.68 -29.98 1.22
N GLY A 328 -3.80 -29.87 -0.09
CA GLY A 328 -2.69 -29.86 -1.03
C GLY A 328 -3.18 -30.00 -2.47
N TYR A 329 -2.69 -29.13 -3.36
CA TYR A 329 -3.09 -29.17 -4.76
C TYR A 329 -2.44 -30.35 -5.48
N ASP A 330 -3.28 -31.20 -6.07
CA ASP A 330 -2.88 -32.32 -6.90
C ASP A 330 -3.17 -31.99 -8.38
N ASN A 331 -2.10 -31.83 -9.17
CA ASN A 331 -2.20 -31.52 -10.59
C ASN A 331 -2.93 -32.60 -11.41
N SER A 332 -2.87 -33.86 -10.97
CA SER A 332 -3.40 -35.02 -11.71
C SER A 332 -4.92 -35.13 -11.60
N THR A 333 -5.45 -34.85 -10.42
CA THR A 333 -6.89 -34.87 -10.14
C THR A 333 -7.53 -33.47 -10.25
N GLN A 334 -6.72 -32.41 -10.33
CA GLN A 334 -7.16 -31.00 -10.28
C GLN A 334 -7.96 -30.73 -8.99
N THR A 335 -7.54 -31.33 -7.88
CA THR A 335 -8.19 -31.19 -6.55
C THR A 335 -7.25 -30.53 -5.57
N GLU A 336 -7.81 -29.94 -4.52
CA GLU A 336 -7.04 -29.16 -3.55
C GLU A 336 -7.08 -29.69 -2.11
N ALA A 337 -7.92 -30.69 -1.86
CA ALA A 337 -7.94 -31.43 -0.61
C ALA A 337 -8.40 -32.86 -0.83
N ARG A 338 -8.12 -33.75 0.12
CA ARG A 338 -8.57 -35.15 0.09
C ARG A 338 -8.61 -35.75 1.49
N ASP A 339 -9.42 -36.79 1.63
CA ASP A 339 -9.36 -37.72 2.75
C ASP A 339 -9.23 -39.17 2.22
N LYS A 340 -9.38 -40.16 3.09
CA LYS A 340 -9.30 -41.57 2.71
C LYS A 340 -10.38 -42.04 1.72
N ASN A 341 -11.49 -41.30 1.60
CA ASN A 341 -12.68 -41.67 0.81
C ASN A 341 -12.83 -40.81 -0.45
N HIS A 342 -12.53 -39.51 -0.38
CA HIS A 342 -12.89 -38.53 -1.40
C HIS A 342 -11.76 -37.51 -1.67
N SER A 343 -11.81 -36.90 -2.86
CA SER A 343 -11.03 -35.70 -3.20
C SER A 343 -11.97 -34.52 -3.37
N TYR A 344 -11.49 -33.30 -3.10
CA TYR A 344 -12.32 -32.11 -3.02
C TYR A 344 -11.76 -30.94 -3.82
N MET A 345 -12.67 -30.14 -4.38
CA MET A 345 -12.37 -28.86 -5.03
C MET A 345 -13.45 -27.85 -4.67
N ASN A 346 -13.07 -26.70 -4.12
CA ASN A 346 -13.99 -25.66 -3.65
C ASN A 346 -15.07 -26.18 -2.69
N GLY A 347 -14.71 -27.09 -1.78
CA GLY A 347 -15.65 -27.71 -0.83
C GLY A 347 -16.66 -28.69 -1.45
N GLU A 348 -16.50 -29.06 -2.72
CA GLU A 348 -17.31 -30.09 -3.39
C GLU A 348 -16.51 -31.38 -3.59
N THR A 349 -17.16 -32.53 -3.47
CA THR A 349 -16.57 -33.84 -3.77
C THR A 349 -16.36 -33.99 -5.28
N VAL A 350 -15.14 -34.34 -5.68
CA VAL A 350 -14.79 -34.64 -7.07
C VAL A 350 -14.84 -36.15 -7.27
N ALA A 351 -15.65 -36.61 -8.23
CA ALA A 351 -15.73 -38.02 -8.58
C ALA A 351 -14.36 -38.51 -9.09
N PRO A 352 -13.91 -39.73 -8.75
CA PRO A 352 -12.65 -40.25 -9.26
C PRO A 352 -12.68 -40.24 -10.80
N ASN A 353 -11.66 -39.62 -11.42
CA ASN A 353 -11.45 -39.70 -12.86
C ASN A 353 -11.38 -41.19 -13.25
N GLN A 354 -12.36 -41.65 -14.04
CA GLN A 354 -12.40 -43.03 -14.56
C GLN A 354 -11.27 -43.30 -15.54
#